data_AF-A0AAU7M721-F1
#
_entry.id   AF-A0AAU7M721-F1
#
_cell.length_a   1.000
_cell.length_b   1.000
_cell.length_c   1.000
_cell.angle_alpha   90.00
_cell.angle_beta   90.00
_cell.angle_gamma   90.00
#
_symmetry.space_group_name_H-M   'P 1'
#
loop_
_entity.id
_entity.type
_entity.pdbx_description
1 polymer ?
#
loop_
_entity_poly.entity_id
_entity_poly.type
_entity_poly.pdbx_seq_one_letter_code
_entity_poly.pdbx_strand_id
1 'polypeptide(L)'
;MLVSRGSRAAISTACAALLLATSACGDDKPEAAPATTQTRLYGTDGNMLNSFAAELGDRADLVNGMKGTTPLTRLPENFKDRLRTVDPKLGDFLYSAESYDAVVISALAAQLAGSTDPAAIAKQIVGVTTGGHRCDQVATCLELARSGQDIEYRGVSLTRAGFTDAGEPATASYATLHFDDKVIDDGKTEFVGAGDESGASTRTPPRPRKQRGGKADKSDGSPLVLGGLLPKTGDLAIANPPLAAGAALALREINAAGGVLGEPVVWIDGDDGTNPAVAKATVASHIARGVQVIIGAGASGISRAVLPDVVAAGKVMFSPSNTDAGLTTVDDKGLYFRTAPPDSLQGRALADVILRDGPHKIAIVARKDSYGEGLQENVRAELERAGMGADKVKLLTYEPPADAQAKPVDFSAGARDIKDYGADAVLIIGFGESAHVVTALADAGVQIRH
;
A
#
# COMPACT_ATOMS: atom_id res chain seq x y z
N MET A 1 -11.56 32.01 -73.08
CA MET A 1 -12.62 32.99 -73.42
C MET A 1 -13.31 33.40 -72.13
N LEU A 2 -13.30 34.72 -71.84
CA LEU A 2 -14.23 35.59 -71.09
C LEU A 2 -15.28 34.95 -70.13
N VAL A 3 -15.67 35.49 -68.95
CA VAL A 3 -15.47 36.79 -68.26
C VAL A 3 -16.14 36.69 -66.87
N SER A 4 -15.49 37.28 -65.83
CA SER A 4 -15.94 38.15 -64.70
C SER A 4 -17.34 38.00 -64.05
N ARG A 5 -17.66 38.37 -62.79
CA ARG A 5 -17.13 39.33 -61.79
C ARG A 5 -17.91 39.11 -60.47
N GLY A 6 -17.35 39.53 -59.32
CA GLY A 6 -18.17 39.85 -58.13
C GLY A 6 -17.45 39.91 -56.79
N SER A 7 -16.69 40.98 -56.53
CA SER A 7 -16.06 41.30 -55.24
C SER A 7 -17.03 42.02 -54.29
N ARG A 8 -16.92 41.77 -52.97
CA ARG A 8 -17.21 42.78 -51.93
C ARG A 8 -16.22 42.65 -50.77
N ALA A 9 -15.54 43.75 -50.49
CA ALA A 9 -14.69 44.00 -49.33
C ALA A 9 -15.46 44.86 -48.31
N ALA A 10 -15.13 44.72 -47.02
CA ALA A 10 -15.41 45.67 -45.94
C ALA A 10 -14.29 45.49 -44.89
N ILE A 11 -13.24 46.31 -44.92
CA ILE A 11 -13.03 47.59 -44.19
C ILE A 11 -12.89 47.39 -42.68
N SER A 12 -11.65 47.50 -42.20
CA SER A 12 -11.21 47.67 -40.82
C SER A 12 -11.78 48.94 -40.17
N THR A 13 -12.00 48.91 -38.87
CA THR A 13 -11.87 50.09 -38.01
C THR A 13 -11.45 49.65 -36.60
N ALA A 14 -10.23 50.02 -36.22
CA ALA A 14 -9.73 49.93 -34.86
C ALA A 14 -10.13 51.21 -34.12
N CYS A 15 -10.72 51.07 -32.93
CA CYS A 15 -10.91 52.18 -31.99
C CYS A 15 -10.17 51.86 -30.69
N ALA A 16 -9.12 52.63 -30.43
CA ALA A 16 -8.42 52.69 -29.15
C ALA A 16 -9.31 53.40 -28.12
N ALA A 17 -9.47 52.81 -26.94
CA ALA A 17 -10.09 53.47 -25.80
C ALA A 17 -9.02 53.99 -24.85
N LEU A 18 -9.12 55.29 -24.56
CA LEU A 18 -8.27 56.12 -23.72
C LEU A 18 -8.28 55.67 -22.25
N LEU A 19 -7.09 55.62 -21.65
CA LEU A 19 -6.85 55.61 -20.21
C LEU A 19 -7.18 56.99 -19.62
N LEU A 20 -8.07 57.04 -18.62
CA LEU A 20 -8.21 58.15 -17.70
C LEU A 20 -7.86 57.66 -16.30
N ALA A 21 -6.68 58.07 -15.83
CA ALA A 21 -6.28 57.96 -14.43
C ALA A 21 -7.12 58.92 -13.59
N THR A 22 -7.79 58.41 -12.56
CA THR A 22 -8.29 59.22 -11.46
C THR A 22 -7.55 58.82 -10.19
N SER A 23 -6.74 59.76 -9.71
CA SER A 23 -6.15 59.74 -8.37
C SER A 23 -7.24 60.12 -7.36
N ALA A 24 -7.56 59.20 -6.45
CA ALA A 24 -8.26 59.53 -5.21
C ALA A 24 -7.64 58.71 -4.08
N CYS A 25 -7.06 59.42 -3.12
CA CYS A 25 -6.62 58.86 -1.84
C CYS A 25 -7.84 58.34 -1.07
N GLY A 26 -7.75 57.15 -0.51
CA GLY A 26 -8.75 56.56 0.37
C GLY A 26 -8.08 55.53 1.28
N ASP A 27 -8.23 55.74 2.57
CA ASP A 27 -7.46 55.17 3.67
C ASP A 27 -7.32 53.63 3.66
N ASP A 28 -6.12 53.17 4.02
CA ASP A 28 -5.81 51.78 4.41
C ASP A 28 -6.75 51.34 5.55
N LYS A 29 -7.84 50.66 5.19
CA LYS A 29 -8.52 49.77 6.12
C LYS A 29 -7.89 48.39 6.01
N PRO A 30 -7.60 47.72 7.14
CA PRO A 30 -7.16 46.34 7.10
C PRO A 30 -8.24 45.52 6.39
N GLU A 31 -7.80 44.82 5.36
CA GLU A 31 -8.54 43.77 4.70
C GLU A 31 -9.22 42.89 5.75
N ALA A 32 -10.51 42.64 5.57
CA ALA A 32 -11.29 41.81 6.48
C ALA A 32 -10.56 40.49 6.74
N ALA A 33 -10.59 40.02 8.00
CA ALA A 33 -9.99 38.75 8.40
C ALA A 33 -10.31 37.67 7.35
N PRO A 34 -9.31 36.89 6.88
CA PRO A 34 -9.57 35.88 5.87
C PRO A 34 -10.68 34.96 6.38
N ALA A 35 -11.62 34.60 5.49
CA ALA A 35 -12.60 33.56 5.75
C ALA A 35 -11.88 32.41 6.45
N THR A 36 -12.37 31.98 7.62
CA THR A 36 -11.71 30.98 8.46
C THR A 36 -11.23 29.82 7.59
N THR A 37 -9.91 29.71 7.39
CA THR A 37 -9.32 28.72 6.52
C THR A 37 -9.68 27.33 7.07
N GLN A 38 -10.60 26.65 6.39
CA GLN A 38 -10.95 25.29 6.74
C GLN A 38 -9.86 24.35 6.21
N THR A 39 -9.31 23.53 7.09
CA THR A 39 -8.23 22.60 6.79
C THR A 39 -8.81 21.24 6.43
N ARG A 40 -8.47 20.74 5.24
CA ARG A 40 -8.81 19.36 4.83
C ARG A 40 -7.77 18.38 5.34
N LEU A 41 -8.21 17.20 5.75
CA LEU A 41 -7.33 16.11 6.17
C LEU A 41 -7.15 15.10 5.06
N TYR A 42 -5.92 14.64 4.89
CA TYR A 42 -5.56 13.56 3.98
C TYR A 42 -4.79 12.46 4.71
N GLY A 43 -4.97 11.22 4.28
CA GLY A 43 -4.32 10.04 4.84
C GLY A 43 -3.73 9.10 3.79
N THR A 44 -3.15 8.03 4.29
CA THR A 44 -2.48 6.96 3.53
C THR A 44 -3.00 5.59 3.99
N ASP A 45 -2.54 4.51 3.38
CA ASP A 45 -2.85 3.11 3.72
C ASP A 45 -2.69 2.80 5.22
N GLY A 46 -1.77 3.46 5.91
CA GLY A 46 -1.60 3.32 7.35
C GLY A 46 -2.75 3.83 8.22
N ASN A 47 -3.59 4.74 7.73
CA ASN A 47 -4.67 5.37 8.49
C ASN A 47 -6.01 5.51 7.73
N MET A 48 -6.10 5.04 6.48
CA MET A 48 -7.35 4.95 5.73
C MET A 48 -8.03 3.60 5.94
N LEU A 49 -8.44 3.34 7.19
CA LEU A 49 -9.13 2.15 7.68
C LEU A 49 -10.28 2.52 8.63
N ASN A 50 -11.38 1.75 8.69
CA ASN A 50 -12.45 2.05 9.65
C ASN A 50 -11.96 1.96 11.11
N SER A 51 -11.00 1.06 11.37
CA SER A 51 -10.32 0.96 12.67
C SER A 51 -9.57 2.23 13.09
N PHE A 52 -9.13 3.08 12.16
CA PHE A 52 -8.47 4.35 12.48
C PHE A 52 -9.40 5.34 13.19
N ALA A 53 -10.67 5.41 12.79
CA ALA A 53 -11.65 6.26 13.47
C ALA A 53 -11.86 5.83 14.93
N ALA A 54 -11.72 4.53 15.24
CA ALA A 54 -11.84 4.02 16.61
C ALA A 54 -10.71 4.51 17.53
N GLU A 55 -9.52 4.78 16.99
CA GLU A 55 -8.38 5.33 17.75
C GLU A 55 -8.66 6.75 18.29
N LEU A 56 -9.65 7.45 17.73
CA LEU A 56 -10.07 8.79 18.18
C LEU A 56 -11.12 8.76 19.30
N GLY A 57 -11.66 7.59 19.64
CA GLY A 57 -12.68 7.42 20.67
C GLY A 57 -13.90 8.33 20.46
N ASP A 58 -14.24 9.12 21.48
CA ASP A 58 -15.39 10.03 21.46
C ASP A 58 -15.26 11.16 20.42
N ARG A 59 -14.08 11.34 19.80
CA ARG A 59 -13.79 12.35 18.78
C ARG A 59 -13.62 11.77 17.37
N ALA A 60 -14.18 10.59 17.13
CA ALA A 60 -14.15 9.93 15.83
C ALA A 60 -14.82 10.74 14.70
N ASP A 61 -15.66 11.72 15.03
CA ASP A 61 -16.21 12.66 14.05
C ASP A 61 -15.15 13.58 13.41
N LEU A 62 -13.97 13.72 14.03
CA LEU A 62 -12.89 14.55 13.49
C LEU A 62 -12.34 14.06 12.14
N VAL A 63 -12.51 12.78 11.81
CA VAL A 63 -12.10 12.25 10.49
C VAL A 63 -13.17 12.41 9.42
N ASN A 64 -14.38 12.86 9.74
CA ASN A 64 -15.38 13.13 8.71
C ASN A 64 -14.80 14.10 7.68
N GLY A 65 -14.95 13.78 6.39
CA GLY A 65 -14.39 14.55 5.29
C GLY A 65 -12.93 14.24 4.96
N MET A 66 -12.21 13.47 5.78
CA MET A 66 -10.85 13.03 5.51
C MET A 66 -10.83 12.11 4.28
N LYS A 67 -9.90 12.40 3.38
CA LYS A 67 -9.67 11.62 2.15
C LYS A 67 -8.32 10.93 2.21
N GLY A 68 -8.07 9.96 1.35
CA GLY A 68 -6.73 9.39 1.27
C GLY A 68 -6.65 8.29 0.25
N THR A 69 -5.47 7.68 0.14
CA THR A 69 -5.26 6.57 -0.78
C THR A 69 -4.68 5.36 -0.08
N THR A 70 -5.03 4.20 -0.60
CA THR A 70 -4.42 2.93 -0.20
C THR A 70 -4.19 2.03 -1.42
N PRO A 71 -3.14 1.18 -1.44
CA PRO A 71 -3.11 0.04 -2.33
C PRO A 71 -4.37 -0.81 -2.10
N LEU A 72 -5.23 -0.88 -3.11
CA LEU A 72 -6.44 -1.69 -3.07
C LEU A 72 -6.96 -1.87 -4.49
N THR A 73 -7.03 -3.13 -4.90
CA THR A 73 -7.87 -3.59 -6.00
C THR A 73 -9.33 -3.67 -5.57
N ARG A 74 -10.27 -3.47 -6.49
CA ARG A 74 -11.69 -3.71 -6.20
C ARG A 74 -11.89 -5.18 -5.84
N LEU A 75 -12.16 -5.44 -4.57
CA LEU A 75 -12.37 -6.79 -4.07
C LEU A 75 -13.76 -7.32 -4.46
N PRO A 76 -13.83 -8.50 -5.11
CA PRO A 76 -15.10 -9.17 -5.35
C PRO A 76 -15.82 -9.51 -4.03
N GLU A 77 -17.15 -9.38 -4.00
CA GLU A 77 -17.94 -9.70 -2.79
C GLU A 77 -17.78 -11.16 -2.35
N ASN A 78 -17.67 -12.10 -3.30
CA ASN A 78 -17.42 -13.51 -2.96
C ASN A 78 -16.07 -13.72 -2.25
N PHE A 79 -15.06 -12.89 -2.50
CA PHE A 79 -13.80 -12.92 -1.77
C PHE A 79 -13.97 -12.37 -0.35
N LYS A 80 -14.68 -11.24 -0.20
CA LYS A 80 -15.02 -10.68 1.13
C LYS A 80 -15.82 -11.69 1.97
N ASP A 81 -16.79 -12.38 1.38
CA ASP A 81 -17.57 -13.41 2.07
C ASP A 81 -16.70 -14.60 2.50
N ARG A 82 -15.79 -15.04 1.63
CA ARG A 82 -14.80 -16.09 1.99
C ARG A 82 -13.91 -15.66 3.15
N LEU A 83 -13.45 -14.41 3.18
CA LEU A 83 -12.71 -13.86 4.33
C LEU A 83 -13.56 -13.86 5.61
N ARG A 84 -14.85 -13.51 5.52
CA ARG A 84 -15.77 -13.55 6.68
C ARG A 84 -16.03 -14.95 7.21
N THR A 85 -15.79 -16.01 6.44
CA THR A 85 -15.78 -17.38 6.98
C THR A 85 -14.54 -17.71 7.80
N VAL A 86 -13.48 -16.89 7.73
CA VAL A 86 -12.30 -16.95 8.60
C VAL A 86 -12.52 -16.06 9.82
N ASP A 87 -12.91 -14.80 9.59
CA ASP A 87 -13.25 -13.84 10.65
C ASP A 87 -14.62 -13.20 10.38
N PRO A 88 -15.70 -13.68 11.03
CA PRO A 88 -17.04 -13.13 10.86
C PRO A 88 -17.21 -11.67 11.26
N LYS A 89 -16.25 -11.08 11.98
CA LYS A 89 -16.29 -9.68 12.43
C LYS A 89 -15.48 -8.75 11.52
N LEU A 90 -14.88 -9.28 10.45
CA LEU A 90 -14.02 -8.50 9.57
C LEU A 90 -14.80 -7.38 8.87
N GLY A 91 -14.47 -6.13 9.23
CA GLY A 91 -15.04 -4.90 8.67
C GLY A 91 -14.16 -4.21 7.64
N ASP A 92 -12.84 -4.32 7.78
CA ASP A 92 -11.85 -3.78 6.85
C ASP A 92 -11.21 -4.90 6.03
N PHE A 93 -10.72 -4.57 4.83
CA PHE A 93 -10.17 -5.57 3.88
C PHE A 93 -8.78 -5.22 3.35
N LEU A 94 -8.14 -4.19 3.90
CA LEU A 94 -6.81 -3.73 3.48
C LEU A 94 -5.77 -4.86 3.50
N TYR A 95 -5.00 -5.01 2.42
CA TYR A 95 -3.97 -6.04 2.23
C TYR A 95 -4.42 -7.50 2.36
N SER A 96 -5.73 -7.78 2.49
CA SER A 96 -6.23 -9.15 2.61
C SER A 96 -6.00 -9.96 1.33
N ALA A 97 -6.15 -9.33 0.17
CA ALA A 97 -5.90 -9.94 -1.14
C ALA A 97 -4.41 -10.18 -1.37
N GLU A 98 -3.57 -9.22 -0.99
CA GLU A 98 -2.12 -9.27 -1.08
C GLU A 98 -1.54 -10.37 -0.19
N SER A 99 -2.04 -10.49 1.04
CA SER A 99 -1.71 -11.57 1.99
C SER A 99 -2.13 -12.95 1.48
N TYR A 100 -3.36 -13.05 0.96
CA TYR A 100 -3.84 -14.26 0.32
C TYR A 100 -2.93 -14.67 -0.86
N ASP A 101 -2.65 -13.73 -1.78
CA ASP A 101 -1.85 -14.01 -2.97
C ASP A 101 -0.39 -14.34 -2.63
N ALA A 102 0.23 -13.70 -1.63
CA ALA A 102 1.60 -14.02 -1.20
C ALA A 102 1.71 -15.48 -0.73
N VAL A 103 0.72 -15.97 0.03
CA VAL A 103 0.64 -17.36 0.49
C VAL A 103 0.41 -18.32 -0.69
N VAL A 104 -0.55 -18.00 -1.58
CA VAL A 104 -0.84 -18.85 -2.76
C VAL A 104 0.36 -18.94 -3.70
N ILE A 105 1.01 -17.83 -4.01
CA ILE A 105 2.18 -17.80 -4.88
C ILE A 105 3.33 -18.60 -4.27
N SER A 106 3.57 -18.48 -2.96
CA SER A 106 4.59 -19.27 -2.26
C SER A 106 4.35 -20.78 -2.38
N ALA A 107 3.09 -21.22 -2.21
CA ALA A 107 2.71 -22.62 -2.36
C ALA A 107 2.84 -23.13 -3.79
N LEU A 108 2.40 -22.34 -4.78
CA LEU A 108 2.53 -22.67 -6.20
C LEU A 108 4.00 -22.73 -6.64
N ALA A 109 4.82 -21.78 -6.18
CA ALA A 109 6.26 -21.75 -6.45
C ALA A 109 6.96 -23.02 -5.94
N ALA A 110 6.67 -23.44 -4.70
CA ALA A 110 7.17 -24.70 -4.14
C ALA A 110 6.68 -25.93 -4.93
N GLN A 111 5.42 -25.93 -5.35
CA GLN A 111 4.84 -27.02 -6.15
C GLN A 111 5.52 -27.13 -7.53
N LEU A 112 5.76 -26.01 -8.23
CA LEU A 112 6.44 -25.98 -9.53
C LEU A 112 7.93 -26.32 -9.40
N ALA A 113 8.57 -25.85 -8.33
CA ALA A 113 9.96 -26.20 -8.00
C ALA A 113 10.11 -27.71 -7.73
N GLY A 114 9.04 -28.38 -7.29
CA GLY A 114 9.11 -29.76 -6.84
C GLY A 114 9.90 -29.91 -5.54
N SER A 115 10.06 -28.82 -4.77
CA SER A 115 10.95 -28.73 -3.61
C SER A 115 10.43 -27.69 -2.62
N THR A 116 10.73 -27.88 -1.33
CA THR A 116 10.53 -26.89 -0.27
C THR A 116 11.78 -26.04 -0.01
N ASP A 117 12.87 -26.26 -0.75
CA ASP A 117 14.09 -25.46 -0.64
C ASP A 117 13.80 -23.98 -0.98
N PRO A 118 14.10 -23.02 -0.08
CA PRO A 118 13.78 -21.61 -0.30
C PRO A 118 14.39 -21.02 -1.58
N ALA A 119 15.61 -21.41 -1.95
CA ALA A 119 16.26 -20.88 -3.15
C ALA A 119 15.62 -21.45 -4.43
N ALA A 120 15.11 -22.69 -4.39
CA ALA A 120 14.31 -23.26 -5.48
C ALA A 120 12.93 -22.59 -5.59
N ILE A 121 12.28 -22.31 -4.45
CA ILE A 121 11.00 -21.58 -4.39
C ILE A 121 11.16 -20.18 -4.98
N ALA A 122 12.16 -19.43 -4.52
CA ALA A 122 12.40 -18.04 -4.94
C ALA A 122 12.53 -17.89 -6.46
N LYS A 123 13.24 -18.82 -7.11
CA LYS A 123 13.41 -18.84 -8.58
C LYS A 123 12.11 -19.04 -9.36
N GLN A 124 11.06 -19.57 -8.72
CA GLN A 124 9.75 -19.78 -9.33
C GLN A 124 8.77 -18.63 -9.09
N ILE A 125 8.93 -17.83 -8.03
CA ILE A 125 7.91 -16.85 -7.60
C ILE A 125 7.48 -15.90 -8.73
N VAL A 126 8.42 -15.30 -9.45
CA VAL A 126 8.09 -14.41 -10.59
C VAL A 126 7.34 -15.19 -11.67
N GLY A 127 7.85 -16.37 -12.01
CA GLY A 127 7.28 -17.27 -13.03
C GLY A 127 5.87 -17.77 -12.74
N VAL A 128 5.49 -17.92 -11.48
CA VAL A 128 4.12 -18.28 -11.08
C VAL A 128 3.11 -17.27 -11.65
N THR A 129 3.54 -16.03 -11.89
CA THR A 129 2.67 -14.93 -12.33
C THR A 129 2.86 -14.55 -13.80
N THR A 130 3.72 -15.22 -14.58
CA THR A 130 4.02 -14.83 -15.96
C THR A 130 4.22 -16.02 -16.89
N GLY A 131 3.84 -15.87 -18.17
CA GLY A 131 4.30 -16.74 -19.26
C GLY A 131 3.79 -18.19 -19.27
N GLY A 132 2.70 -18.50 -18.55
CA GLY A 132 2.13 -19.85 -18.44
C GLY A 132 0.62 -19.94 -18.73
N HIS A 133 0.01 -21.07 -18.38
CA HIS A 133 -1.43 -21.24 -18.51
C HIS A 133 -2.18 -20.47 -17.42
N ARG A 134 -3.04 -19.54 -17.83
CA ARG A 134 -3.80 -18.70 -16.90
C ARG A 134 -4.71 -19.53 -15.98
N CYS A 135 -4.64 -19.25 -14.69
CA CYS A 135 -5.50 -19.83 -13.67
C CYS A 135 -5.70 -18.83 -12.51
N ASP A 136 -6.82 -18.91 -11.81
CA ASP A 136 -7.19 -17.98 -10.73
C ASP A 136 -7.71 -18.69 -9.46
N GLN A 137 -8.19 -19.93 -9.57
CA GLN A 137 -8.59 -20.76 -8.43
C GLN A 137 -7.43 -21.62 -7.94
N VAL A 138 -7.19 -21.62 -6.62
CA VAL A 138 -6.10 -22.37 -5.96
C VAL A 138 -6.07 -23.84 -6.38
N ALA A 139 -7.22 -24.51 -6.35
CA ALA A 139 -7.31 -25.94 -6.70
C ALA A 139 -6.88 -26.20 -8.15
N THR A 140 -7.40 -25.39 -9.10
CA THR A 140 -7.06 -25.50 -10.52
C THR A 140 -5.59 -25.19 -10.78
N CYS A 141 -5.05 -24.13 -10.16
CA CYS A 141 -3.64 -23.78 -10.30
C CYS A 141 -2.71 -24.88 -9.76
N LEU A 142 -3.03 -25.46 -8.60
CA LEU A 142 -2.26 -26.57 -8.04
C LEU A 142 -2.35 -27.83 -8.91
N GLU A 143 -3.51 -28.12 -9.51
CA GLU A 143 -3.65 -29.24 -10.45
C GLU A 143 -2.75 -29.07 -11.68
N LEU A 144 -2.76 -27.88 -12.31
CA LEU A 144 -1.89 -27.56 -13.43
C LEU A 144 -0.40 -27.68 -13.03
N ALA A 145 -0.01 -27.09 -11.90
CA ALA A 145 1.35 -27.15 -11.40
C ALA A 145 1.82 -28.60 -11.13
N ARG A 146 0.97 -29.44 -10.51
CA ARG A 146 1.26 -30.87 -10.27
C ARG A 146 1.45 -31.65 -11.57
N SER A 147 0.71 -31.29 -12.62
CA SER A 147 0.85 -31.90 -13.94
C SER A 147 2.15 -31.51 -14.66
N GLY A 148 2.89 -30.54 -14.11
CA GLY A 148 4.14 -30.00 -14.66
C GLY A 148 3.92 -28.95 -15.75
N GLN A 149 2.76 -28.29 -15.76
CA GLN A 149 2.48 -27.17 -16.66
C GLN A 149 2.96 -25.86 -16.04
N ASP A 150 3.52 -24.99 -16.88
CA ASP A 150 3.73 -23.58 -16.51
C ASP A 150 2.37 -22.92 -16.27
N ILE A 151 2.28 -22.08 -15.24
CA ILE A 151 1.05 -21.39 -14.88
C ILE A 151 1.24 -19.88 -14.92
N GLU A 152 0.16 -19.16 -15.18
CA GLU A 152 0.09 -17.72 -15.05
C GLU A 152 -1.02 -17.41 -14.04
N TYR A 153 -0.68 -17.50 -12.76
CA TYR A 153 -1.60 -17.20 -11.67
C TYR A 153 -2.02 -15.74 -11.72
N ARG A 154 -3.33 -15.51 -11.76
CA ARG A 154 -3.97 -14.20 -11.63
C ARG A 154 -4.89 -14.26 -10.42
N GLY A 155 -4.35 -13.82 -9.30
CA GLY A 155 -5.02 -13.85 -8.01
C GLY A 155 -5.98 -12.69 -7.80
N VAL A 156 -6.20 -12.36 -6.53
CA VAL A 156 -7.13 -11.30 -6.15
C VAL A 156 -6.48 -9.93 -6.28
N SER A 157 -5.24 -9.75 -5.82
CA SER A 157 -4.50 -8.49 -5.95
C SER A 157 -3.77 -8.36 -7.30
N LEU A 158 -3.46 -9.49 -7.94
CA LEU A 158 -2.78 -9.54 -9.25
C LEU A 158 -3.73 -9.80 -10.42
N THR A 159 -4.48 -8.77 -10.83
CA THR A 159 -5.54 -8.90 -11.84
C THR A 159 -5.11 -8.53 -13.27
N ARG A 160 -4.23 -7.54 -13.42
CA ARG A 160 -3.84 -6.97 -14.73
C ARG A 160 -2.54 -7.57 -15.27
N ALA A 161 -1.48 -7.52 -14.48
CA ALA A 161 -0.16 -8.06 -14.83
C ALA A 161 0.43 -8.90 -13.69
N GLY A 162 1.48 -9.67 -14.02
CA GLY A 162 2.28 -10.39 -13.04
C GLY A 162 3.34 -9.52 -12.37
N PHE A 163 4.35 -10.18 -11.82
CA PHE A 163 5.48 -9.51 -11.17
C PHE A 163 6.49 -8.95 -12.18
N THR A 164 7.14 -7.87 -11.78
CA THR A 164 8.35 -7.34 -12.40
C THR A 164 9.54 -8.27 -12.14
N ASP A 165 10.69 -7.92 -12.71
CA ASP A 165 11.93 -8.64 -12.41
C ASP A 165 12.40 -8.50 -10.95
N ALA A 166 11.95 -7.45 -10.25
CA ALA A 166 12.28 -7.20 -8.86
C ALA A 166 11.39 -7.97 -7.87
N GLY A 167 10.41 -8.75 -8.34
CA GLY A 167 9.57 -9.57 -7.45
C GLY A 167 8.41 -8.81 -6.80
N GLU A 168 7.90 -7.77 -7.48
CA GLU A 168 6.76 -6.96 -7.04
C GLU A 168 5.76 -6.75 -8.19
N PRO A 169 4.50 -6.32 -7.94
CA PRO A 169 3.51 -6.17 -9.00
C PRO A 169 3.92 -5.14 -10.06
N ALA A 170 3.83 -5.49 -11.35
CA ALA A 170 4.08 -4.55 -12.45
C ALA A 170 2.98 -3.49 -12.62
N THR A 171 1.77 -3.85 -12.17
CA THR A 171 0.60 -2.97 -12.15
C THR A 171 -0.01 -2.97 -10.77
N ALA A 172 -0.59 -1.84 -10.39
CA ALA A 172 -1.27 -1.63 -9.12
C ALA A 172 -2.65 -1.02 -9.33
N SER A 173 -3.46 -1.07 -8.29
CA SER A 173 -4.70 -0.30 -8.15
C SER A 173 -4.65 0.42 -6.81
N TYR A 174 -5.02 1.69 -6.82
CA TYR A 174 -5.16 2.51 -5.62
C TYR A 174 -6.61 2.89 -5.45
N ALA A 175 -7.15 2.65 -4.26
CA ALA A 175 -8.44 3.20 -3.89
C ALA A 175 -8.26 4.60 -3.31
N THR A 176 -9.07 5.55 -3.76
CA THR A 176 -9.29 6.83 -3.07
C THR A 176 -10.46 6.65 -2.12
N LEU A 177 -10.21 6.83 -0.84
CA LEU A 177 -11.15 6.57 0.25
C LEU A 177 -11.59 7.87 0.89
N HIS A 178 -12.81 7.88 1.42
CA HIS A 178 -13.44 9.03 2.06
C HIS A 178 -14.10 8.60 3.35
N PHE A 179 -13.77 9.25 4.46
CA PHE A 179 -14.53 9.11 5.69
C PHE A 179 -15.82 9.94 5.64
N ASP A 180 -16.95 9.31 5.93
CA ASP A 180 -18.25 9.94 6.15
C ASP A 180 -18.93 9.23 7.34
N ASP A 181 -19.52 10.01 8.25
CA ASP A 181 -20.07 9.51 9.51
C ASP A 181 -19.17 8.47 10.23
N LYS A 182 -17.87 8.81 10.35
CA LYS A 182 -16.83 8.06 11.08
C LYS A 182 -16.44 6.71 10.46
N VAL A 183 -16.96 6.41 9.27
CA VAL A 183 -16.66 5.19 8.52
C VAL A 183 -16.23 5.54 7.10
N ILE A 184 -15.52 4.64 6.44
CA ILE A 184 -15.18 4.79 5.02
C ILE A 184 -16.43 4.54 4.18
N ASP A 185 -16.77 5.51 3.34
CA ASP A 185 -17.88 5.43 2.41
C ASP A 185 -17.45 4.69 1.13
N ASP A 186 -17.76 3.39 1.07
CA ASP A 186 -17.54 2.54 -0.10
C ASP A 186 -18.20 3.11 -1.37
N GLY A 187 -19.31 3.85 -1.24
CA GLY A 187 -20.01 4.49 -2.35
C GLY A 187 -19.25 5.66 -2.99
N LYS A 188 -18.31 6.26 -2.25
CA LYS A 188 -17.40 7.31 -2.72
C LYS A 188 -16.03 6.78 -3.14
N THR A 189 -15.80 5.46 -3.05
CA THR A 189 -14.50 4.88 -3.36
C THR A 189 -14.24 4.86 -4.87
N GLU A 190 -13.20 5.57 -5.30
CA GLU A 190 -12.69 5.55 -6.67
C GLU A 190 -11.45 4.65 -6.78
N PHE A 191 -11.30 3.94 -7.89
CA PHE A 191 -10.11 3.10 -8.14
C PHE A 191 -9.29 3.68 -9.29
N VAL A 192 -7.99 3.86 -9.05
CA VAL A 192 -7.03 4.37 -10.03
C VAL A 192 -5.98 3.30 -10.29
N GLY A 193 -5.86 2.88 -11.55
CA GLY A 193 -4.79 1.98 -11.97
C GLY A 193 -3.45 2.70 -12.05
N ALA A 194 -2.38 2.03 -11.63
CA ALA A 194 -1.00 2.49 -11.76
C ALA A 194 -0.10 1.37 -12.30
N GLY A 195 1.12 1.73 -12.69
CA GLY A 195 2.07 0.83 -13.32
C GLY A 195 1.73 0.51 -14.79
N ASP A 196 2.57 -0.31 -15.41
CA ASP A 196 2.49 -0.69 -16.83
C ASP A 196 2.61 -2.20 -16.96
N GLU A 197 1.72 -2.80 -17.76
CA GLU A 197 1.72 -4.23 -18.06
C GLU A 197 3.00 -4.65 -18.78
N SER A 198 3.63 -3.74 -19.53
CA SER A 198 4.93 -3.95 -20.16
C SER A 198 6.08 -4.13 -19.15
N GLY A 199 5.87 -3.70 -17.89
CA GLY A 199 6.82 -3.89 -16.79
C GLY A 199 6.82 -5.31 -16.22
N ALA A 200 5.86 -6.16 -16.61
CA ALA A 200 5.84 -7.56 -16.19
C ALA A 200 7.07 -8.32 -16.71
N SER A 201 7.59 -9.22 -15.88
CA SER A 201 8.75 -10.03 -16.22
C SER A 201 8.50 -10.87 -17.47
N THR A 202 9.45 -10.82 -18.39
CA THR A 202 9.51 -11.70 -19.57
C THR A 202 10.53 -12.83 -19.38
N ARG A 203 11.15 -12.93 -18.20
CA ARG A 203 12.14 -13.97 -17.90
C ARG A 203 11.44 -15.33 -17.89
N THR A 204 11.99 -16.27 -18.65
CA THR A 204 11.49 -17.65 -18.67
C THR A 204 11.78 -18.30 -17.31
N PRO A 205 10.75 -18.78 -16.59
CA PRO A 205 10.96 -19.44 -15.31
C PRO A 205 11.65 -20.81 -15.47
N PRO A 206 12.27 -21.34 -14.41
CA PRO A 206 12.79 -22.69 -14.44
C PRO A 206 11.68 -23.69 -14.74
N ARG A 207 11.98 -24.69 -15.58
CA ARG A 207 10.97 -25.68 -15.99
C ARG A 207 10.31 -26.36 -14.77
N PRO A 208 8.98 -26.49 -14.74
CA PRO A 208 8.27 -27.17 -13.68
C PRO A 208 8.73 -28.63 -13.55
N ARG A 209 8.88 -29.10 -12.31
CA ARG A 209 9.16 -30.51 -12.03
C ARG A 209 7.87 -31.29 -11.89
N LYS A 210 7.53 -32.11 -12.89
CA LYS A 210 6.39 -33.03 -12.83
C LYS A 210 6.58 -34.04 -11.70
N GLN A 211 5.56 -34.22 -10.85
CA GLN A 211 5.57 -35.28 -9.86
C GLN A 211 5.41 -36.64 -10.55
N ARG A 212 6.45 -37.48 -10.50
CA ARG A 212 6.37 -38.88 -10.95
C ARG A 212 5.96 -39.76 -9.76
N GLY A 213 4.77 -40.38 -9.86
CA GLY A 213 4.29 -41.49 -9.03
C GLY A 213 4.84 -41.59 -7.62
N GLY A 214 4.21 -40.91 -6.66
CA GLY A 214 4.30 -41.23 -5.22
C GLY A 214 5.62 -40.93 -4.49
N LYS A 215 6.69 -40.52 -5.18
CA LYS A 215 7.91 -40.00 -4.53
C LYS A 215 8.29 -38.68 -5.17
N ALA A 216 7.86 -37.59 -4.54
CA ALA A 216 8.49 -36.29 -4.72
C ALA A 216 10.01 -36.44 -4.47
N ASP A 217 10.82 -35.62 -5.14
CA ASP A 217 12.26 -35.48 -4.90
C ASP A 217 12.43 -34.78 -3.54
N LYS A 218 12.02 -35.50 -2.50
CA LYS A 218 12.01 -35.16 -1.09
C LYS A 218 13.47 -35.21 -0.64
N SER A 219 14.19 -34.09 -0.69
CA SER A 219 15.51 -34.04 -0.05
C SER A 219 15.43 -34.31 1.46
N ASP A 220 14.24 -34.19 2.07
CA ASP A 220 13.97 -34.59 3.47
C ASP A 220 12.55 -35.15 3.75
N GLY A 221 11.55 -34.84 2.92
CA GLY A 221 10.17 -35.29 3.10
C GLY A 221 9.32 -34.46 4.04
N SER A 222 9.80 -33.27 4.42
CA SER A 222 9.12 -32.32 5.29
C SER A 222 8.06 -31.51 4.53
N PRO A 223 6.95 -31.12 5.18
CA PRO A 223 5.96 -30.22 4.59
C PRO A 223 6.54 -28.84 4.29
N LEU A 224 5.89 -28.09 3.38
CA LEU A 224 6.16 -26.66 3.24
C LEU A 224 5.73 -25.93 4.52
N VAL A 225 6.65 -25.20 5.13
CA VAL A 225 6.47 -24.42 6.36
C VAL A 225 6.56 -22.94 6.02
N LEU A 226 5.43 -22.25 6.14
CA LEU A 226 5.30 -20.81 6.01
C LEU A 226 5.27 -20.18 7.41
N GLY A 227 6.01 -19.08 7.61
CA GLY A 227 6.02 -18.32 8.85
C GLY A 227 5.33 -16.98 8.68
N GLY A 228 4.46 -16.59 9.60
CA GLY A 228 3.88 -15.25 9.63
C GLY A 228 4.80 -14.24 10.30
N LEU A 229 4.92 -13.05 9.73
CA LEU A 229 5.57 -11.90 10.35
C LEU A 229 4.64 -10.70 10.13
N LEU A 230 3.42 -10.80 10.67
CA LEU A 230 2.36 -9.82 10.49
C LEU A 230 2.32 -8.86 11.68
N PRO A 231 1.78 -7.64 11.53
CA PRO A 231 1.82 -6.62 12.58
C PRO A 231 0.74 -6.88 13.63
N LYS A 232 0.85 -7.95 14.43
CA LYS A 232 -0.19 -8.33 15.39
C LYS A 232 -0.24 -7.38 16.59
N THR A 233 0.89 -6.77 16.91
CA THR A 233 1.01 -5.73 17.94
C THR A 233 1.74 -4.50 17.38
N GLY A 234 1.77 -3.43 18.17
CA GLY A 234 2.30 -2.15 17.74
C GLY A 234 1.24 -1.27 17.08
N ASP A 235 1.69 -0.15 16.55
CA ASP A 235 0.89 0.91 15.94
C ASP A 235 0.25 0.51 14.59
N LEU A 236 0.82 -0.46 13.86
CA LEU A 236 0.19 -1.03 12.65
C LEU A 236 -0.83 -2.14 12.95
N ALA A 237 -1.08 -2.48 14.22
CA ALA A 237 -1.97 -3.59 14.58
C ALA A 237 -3.40 -3.46 14.06
N ILE A 238 -3.85 -2.23 13.80
CA ILE A 238 -5.16 -1.94 13.20
C ILE A 238 -5.35 -2.55 11.80
N ALA A 239 -4.26 -2.86 11.09
CA ALA A 239 -4.27 -3.48 9.76
C ALA A 239 -4.16 -5.02 9.81
N ASN A 240 -3.86 -5.61 10.96
CA ASN A 240 -3.63 -7.06 11.06
C ASN A 240 -4.86 -7.95 10.80
N PRO A 241 -6.09 -7.62 11.26
CA PRO A 241 -7.24 -8.51 11.04
C PRO A 241 -7.44 -8.92 9.58
N PRO A 242 -7.47 -8.00 8.58
CA PRO A 242 -7.59 -8.41 7.18
C PRO A 242 -6.38 -9.15 6.64
N LEU A 243 -5.16 -8.76 7.03
CA LEU A 243 -3.92 -9.46 6.65
C LEU A 243 -3.93 -10.92 7.11
N ALA A 244 -4.26 -11.16 8.38
CA ALA A 244 -4.33 -12.49 8.97
C ALA A 244 -5.46 -13.33 8.34
N ALA A 245 -6.61 -12.72 8.08
CA ALA A 245 -7.73 -13.38 7.41
C ALA A 245 -7.36 -13.85 5.99
N GLY A 246 -6.64 -13.01 5.23
CA GLY A 246 -6.14 -13.35 3.89
C GLY A 246 -5.20 -14.56 3.89
N ALA A 247 -4.19 -14.55 4.76
CA ALA A 247 -3.23 -15.65 4.89
C ALA A 247 -3.92 -16.95 5.31
N ALA A 248 -4.81 -16.89 6.31
CA ALA A 248 -5.54 -18.04 6.81
C ALA A 248 -6.52 -18.62 5.77
N LEU A 249 -7.18 -17.76 4.98
CA LEU A 249 -8.03 -18.19 3.87
C LEU A 249 -7.22 -18.97 2.82
N ALA A 250 -6.07 -18.44 2.41
CA ALA A 250 -5.20 -19.09 1.44
C ALA A 250 -4.71 -20.47 1.93
N LEU A 251 -4.20 -20.54 3.17
CA LEU A 251 -3.75 -21.79 3.78
C LEU A 251 -4.86 -22.85 3.79
N ARG A 252 -6.08 -22.45 4.18
CA ARG A 252 -7.24 -23.35 4.23
C ARG A 252 -7.55 -23.93 2.85
N GLU A 253 -7.55 -23.10 1.82
CA GLU A 253 -7.88 -23.53 0.46
C GLU A 253 -6.77 -24.36 -0.19
N ILE A 254 -5.51 -24.01 0.03
CA ILE A 254 -4.36 -24.81 -0.41
C ILE A 254 -4.42 -26.21 0.21
N ASN A 255 -4.65 -26.29 1.52
CA ASN A 255 -4.73 -27.57 2.23
C ASN A 255 -5.98 -28.37 1.84
N ALA A 256 -7.12 -27.72 1.63
CA ALA A 256 -8.32 -28.36 1.10
C ALA A 256 -8.10 -28.92 -0.33
N ALA A 257 -7.24 -28.28 -1.12
CA ALA A 257 -6.85 -28.75 -2.46
C ALA A 257 -5.76 -29.85 -2.44
N GLY A 258 -5.44 -30.42 -1.27
CA GLY A 258 -4.44 -31.49 -1.12
C GLY A 258 -3.02 -31.02 -0.83
N GLY A 259 -2.83 -29.74 -0.49
CA GLY A 259 -1.56 -29.19 -0.05
C GLY A 259 -0.50 -29.07 -1.14
N VAL A 260 0.76 -28.97 -0.72
CA VAL A 260 1.93 -28.78 -1.58
C VAL A 260 2.78 -30.03 -1.54
N LEU A 261 3.15 -30.53 -2.71
CA LEU A 261 3.93 -31.76 -2.86
C LEU A 261 3.30 -33.00 -2.18
N GLY A 262 1.98 -32.98 -2.00
CA GLY A 262 1.22 -34.06 -1.37
C GLY A 262 1.11 -33.98 0.16
N GLU A 263 1.64 -32.91 0.77
CA GLU A 263 1.56 -32.67 2.21
C GLU A 263 0.81 -31.36 2.51
N PRO A 264 0.07 -31.27 3.63
CA PRO A 264 -0.47 -29.99 4.08
C PRO A 264 0.64 -28.97 4.34
N VAL A 265 0.40 -27.71 3.94
CA VAL A 265 1.23 -26.57 4.31
C VAL A 265 1.07 -26.29 5.80
N VAL A 266 2.19 -26.14 6.50
CA VAL A 266 2.26 -25.80 7.91
C VAL A 266 2.43 -24.29 8.06
N TRP A 267 1.60 -23.68 8.91
CA TRP A 267 1.73 -22.27 9.28
C TRP A 267 2.35 -22.13 10.67
N ILE A 268 3.36 -21.28 10.76
CA ILE A 268 3.95 -20.86 12.01
C ILE A 268 3.66 -19.38 12.21
N ASP A 269 2.71 -19.09 13.09
CA ASP A 269 2.31 -17.71 13.38
C ASP A 269 3.45 -16.90 14.02
N GLY A 270 3.49 -15.60 13.74
CA GLY A 270 4.53 -14.71 14.26
C GLY A 270 4.15 -13.24 14.10
N ASP A 271 4.66 -12.45 15.05
CA ASP A 271 4.41 -11.02 15.17
C ASP A 271 5.65 -10.22 14.76
N ASP A 272 5.45 -9.15 13.99
CA ASP A 272 6.50 -8.17 13.69
C ASP A 272 6.56 -7.05 14.75
N GLY A 273 5.49 -6.90 15.54
CA GLY A 273 5.32 -5.97 16.65
C GLY A 273 5.38 -4.49 16.27
N THR A 274 5.42 -4.19 14.97
CA THR A 274 5.91 -2.93 14.41
C THR A 274 7.20 -2.46 15.10
N ASN A 275 8.03 -3.41 15.53
CA ASN A 275 9.21 -3.17 16.37
C ASN A 275 10.38 -4.06 15.93
N PRO A 276 11.56 -3.51 15.62
CA PRO A 276 12.69 -4.29 15.12
C PRO A 276 13.15 -5.43 16.05
N ALA A 277 13.08 -5.25 17.37
CA ALA A 277 13.51 -6.29 18.32
C ALA A 277 12.53 -7.48 18.34
N VAL A 278 11.22 -7.20 18.33
CA VAL A 278 10.17 -8.23 18.23
C VAL A 278 10.33 -8.99 16.91
N ALA A 279 10.40 -8.28 15.80
CA ALA A 279 10.51 -8.89 14.48
C ALA A 279 11.77 -9.77 14.33
N LYS A 280 12.94 -9.31 14.83
CA LYS A 280 14.18 -10.11 14.81
C LYS A 280 14.07 -11.38 15.65
N ALA A 281 13.44 -11.31 16.82
CA ALA A 281 13.20 -12.49 17.65
C ALA A 281 12.26 -13.49 16.95
N THR A 282 11.20 -12.99 16.30
CA THR A 282 10.29 -13.81 15.50
C THR A 282 11.01 -14.47 14.32
N VAL A 283 11.83 -13.73 13.57
CA VAL A 283 12.64 -14.27 12.46
C VAL A 283 13.61 -15.35 12.94
N ALA A 284 14.33 -15.12 14.05
CA ALA A 284 15.22 -16.12 14.63
C ALA A 284 14.47 -17.41 15.02
N SER A 285 13.27 -17.28 15.62
CA SER A 285 12.39 -18.41 15.92
C SER A 285 11.94 -19.15 14.67
N HIS A 286 11.55 -18.43 13.61
CA HIS A 286 11.15 -19.03 12.33
C HIS A 286 12.29 -19.81 11.68
N ILE A 287 13.51 -19.25 11.68
CA ILE A 287 14.71 -19.93 11.18
C ILE A 287 14.96 -21.22 11.97
N ALA A 288 14.92 -21.15 13.31
CA ALA A 288 15.14 -22.31 14.17
C ALA A 288 14.08 -23.40 13.98
N ARG A 289 12.85 -23.02 13.61
CA ARG A 289 11.73 -23.93 13.34
C ARG A 289 11.65 -24.39 11.89
N GLY A 290 12.65 -24.07 11.08
CA GLY A 290 12.76 -24.55 9.71
C GLY A 290 11.81 -23.89 8.72
N VAL A 291 11.24 -22.71 9.02
CA VAL A 291 10.44 -21.95 8.05
C VAL A 291 11.23 -21.74 6.76
N GLN A 292 10.54 -21.86 5.62
CA GLN A 292 11.15 -21.67 4.30
C GLN A 292 10.78 -20.33 3.66
N VAL A 293 9.54 -19.89 3.86
CA VAL A 293 9.06 -18.57 3.42
C VAL A 293 8.42 -17.84 4.59
N ILE A 294 8.85 -16.62 4.84
CA ILE A 294 8.28 -15.72 5.84
C ILE A 294 7.34 -14.74 5.13
N ILE A 295 6.05 -14.79 5.46
CA ILE A 295 5.02 -13.88 4.94
C ILE A 295 4.99 -12.65 5.83
N GLY A 296 5.53 -11.54 5.33
CA GLY A 296 5.77 -10.31 6.07
C GLY A 296 7.09 -9.64 5.66
N ALA A 297 7.55 -8.60 6.36
CA ALA A 297 6.91 -7.96 7.50
C ALA A 297 5.76 -7.05 7.06
N GLY A 298 4.92 -6.64 8.00
CA GLY A 298 3.84 -5.69 7.75
C GLY A 298 4.38 -4.31 7.35
N ALA A 299 5.25 -3.76 8.19
CA ALA A 299 5.81 -2.42 8.01
C ALA A 299 7.12 -2.42 7.19
N SER A 300 7.31 -1.36 6.40
CA SER A 300 8.52 -1.15 5.58
C SER A 300 9.80 -1.05 6.40
N GLY A 301 9.79 -0.27 7.49
CA GLY A 301 10.94 -0.12 8.38
C GLY A 301 11.35 -1.44 9.03
N ILE A 302 10.36 -2.28 9.38
CA ILE A 302 10.62 -3.61 9.93
C ILE A 302 11.20 -4.54 8.88
N SER A 303 10.70 -4.46 7.65
CA SER A 303 11.23 -5.23 6.54
C SER A 303 12.71 -4.92 6.29
N ARG A 304 13.08 -3.63 6.27
CA ARG A 304 14.50 -3.21 6.19
C ARG A 304 15.33 -3.76 7.35
N ALA A 305 14.77 -3.80 8.56
CA ALA A 305 15.50 -4.22 9.76
C ALA A 305 15.79 -5.74 9.80
N VAL A 306 14.91 -6.58 9.25
CA VAL A 306 15.01 -8.04 9.34
C VAL A 306 15.46 -8.73 8.05
N LEU A 307 15.30 -8.09 6.89
CA LEU A 307 15.66 -8.69 5.61
C LEU A 307 17.11 -9.22 5.56
N PRO A 308 18.13 -8.52 6.11
CA PRO A 308 19.49 -9.07 6.15
C PRO A 308 19.59 -10.42 6.89
N ASP A 309 18.86 -10.59 7.98
CA ASP A 309 18.86 -11.84 8.78
C ASP A 309 18.17 -12.98 8.01
N VAL A 310 17.07 -12.67 7.30
CA VAL A 310 16.34 -13.60 6.43
C VAL A 310 17.22 -14.07 5.27
N VAL A 311 17.86 -13.13 4.56
CA VAL A 311 18.75 -13.42 3.42
C VAL A 311 19.97 -14.21 3.86
N ALA A 312 20.60 -13.84 4.99
CA ALA A 312 21.74 -14.57 5.54
C ALA A 312 21.39 -16.02 5.91
N ALA A 313 20.15 -16.27 6.35
CA ALA A 313 19.63 -17.62 6.60
C ALA A 313 19.16 -18.36 5.34
N GLY A 314 19.26 -17.74 4.16
CA GLY A 314 18.82 -18.29 2.89
C GLY A 314 17.32 -18.57 2.84
N LYS A 315 16.49 -17.78 3.54
CA LYS A 315 15.03 -17.91 3.56
C LYS A 315 14.39 -16.88 2.64
N VAL A 316 13.18 -17.15 2.17
CA VAL A 316 12.41 -16.17 1.40
C VAL A 316 11.63 -15.27 2.36
N MET A 317 11.59 -13.98 2.07
CA MET A 317 10.68 -13.02 2.70
C MET A 317 9.73 -12.47 1.66
N PHE A 318 8.43 -12.57 1.91
CA PHE A 318 7.40 -12.19 0.96
C PHE A 318 6.36 -11.31 1.67
N SER A 319 6.47 -9.99 1.54
CA SER A 319 5.59 -9.08 2.26
C SER A 319 4.28 -8.84 1.53
N PRO A 320 3.15 -8.84 2.26
CA PRO A 320 1.86 -8.45 1.70
C PRO A 320 1.56 -6.96 1.76
N SER A 321 2.33 -6.14 2.48
CA SER A 321 1.90 -4.77 2.82
C SER A 321 2.98 -3.69 2.80
N ASN A 322 4.27 -4.02 2.71
CA ASN A 322 5.30 -2.99 2.73
C ASN A 322 5.42 -2.24 1.39
N THR A 323 5.37 -0.92 1.43
CA THR A 323 5.26 -0.10 0.21
C THR A 323 6.50 0.73 -0.08
N ASP A 324 7.48 0.82 0.83
CA ASP A 324 8.67 1.65 0.65
C ASP A 324 9.38 1.32 -0.68
N ALA A 325 9.52 2.34 -1.53
CA ALA A 325 10.09 2.20 -2.86
C ALA A 325 11.57 1.77 -2.84
N GLY A 326 12.30 2.07 -1.76
CA GLY A 326 13.69 1.65 -1.59
C GLY A 326 13.87 0.15 -1.40
N LEU A 327 12.81 -0.60 -1.07
CA LEU A 327 12.85 -2.06 -0.99
C LEU A 327 12.98 -2.72 -2.36
N THR A 328 12.63 -2.04 -3.46
CA THR A 328 12.78 -2.58 -4.83
C THR A 328 14.24 -2.84 -5.22
N THR A 329 15.19 -2.07 -4.66
CA THR A 329 16.60 -2.08 -5.07
C THR A 329 17.56 -2.63 -4.02
N VAL A 330 17.03 -3.17 -2.92
CA VAL A 330 17.84 -3.79 -1.88
C VAL A 330 18.54 -5.05 -2.41
N ASP A 331 19.79 -5.29 -1.99
CA ASP A 331 20.50 -6.54 -2.32
C ASP A 331 19.94 -7.68 -1.46
N ASP A 332 18.92 -8.34 -1.99
CA ASP A 332 18.16 -9.41 -1.34
C ASP A 332 18.59 -10.82 -1.77
N LYS A 333 19.60 -10.93 -2.66
CA LYS A 333 20.00 -12.19 -3.30
C LYS A 333 18.85 -12.93 -4.02
N GLY A 334 17.83 -12.20 -4.46
CA GLY A 334 16.62 -12.72 -5.09
C GLY A 334 15.71 -13.50 -4.12
N LEU A 335 15.75 -13.17 -2.83
CA LEU A 335 14.97 -13.82 -1.77
C LEU A 335 13.87 -12.93 -1.19
N TYR A 336 13.68 -11.72 -1.71
CA TYR A 336 12.66 -10.79 -1.28
C TYR A 336 11.62 -10.54 -2.37
N PHE A 337 10.36 -10.52 -1.96
CA PHE A 337 9.21 -10.31 -2.84
C PHE A 337 8.14 -9.52 -2.08
N ARG A 338 7.22 -8.88 -2.82
CA ARG A 338 6.02 -8.29 -2.23
C ARG A 338 4.83 -8.34 -3.16
N THR A 339 3.63 -8.47 -2.58
CA THR A 339 2.36 -8.34 -3.31
C THR A 339 1.78 -6.94 -3.19
N ALA A 340 2.23 -6.14 -2.22
CA ALA A 340 1.97 -4.69 -2.18
C ALA A 340 2.79 -3.95 -3.26
N PRO A 341 2.22 -2.95 -3.92
CA PRO A 341 2.95 -2.10 -4.86
C PRO A 341 3.82 -1.06 -4.13
N PRO A 342 4.90 -0.56 -4.78
CA PRO A 342 5.72 0.52 -4.22
C PRO A 342 5.00 1.87 -4.13
N ASP A 343 5.36 2.67 -3.11
CA ASP A 343 4.89 4.04 -2.83
C ASP A 343 5.17 5.00 -3.99
N SER A 344 6.16 4.70 -4.84
CA SER A 344 6.44 5.48 -6.06
C SER A 344 5.24 5.53 -7.00
N LEU A 345 4.36 4.52 -6.94
CA LEU A 345 3.10 4.49 -7.68
C LEU A 345 1.96 5.18 -6.90
N GLN A 346 1.98 5.14 -5.55
CA GLN A 346 0.94 5.75 -4.69
C GLN A 346 1.03 7.27 -4.60
N GLY A 347 2.26 7.81 -4.51
CA GLY A 347 2.49 9.24 -4.28
C GLY A 347 1.79 10.11 -5.32
N ARG A 348 1.74 9.66 -6.58
CA ARG A 348 1.01 10.33 -7.65
C ARG A 348 -0.50 10.31 -7.43
N ALA A 349 -1.08 9.16 -7.12
CA ALA A 349 -2.52 9.04 -6.89
C ALA A 349 -2.95 9.91 -5.71
N LEU A 350 -2.16 9.94 -4.64
CA LEU A 350 -2.43 10.77 -3.46
C LEU A 350 -2.29 12.27 -3.77
N ALA A 351 -1.26 12.68 -4.51
CA ALA A 351 -1.11 14.06 -4.96
C ALA A 351 -2.29 14.49 -5.83
N ASP A 352 -2.78 13.63 -6.73
CA ASP A 352 -3.96 13.92 -7.55
C ASP A 352 -5.22 14.14 -6.70
N VAL A 353 -5.44 13.34 -5.65
CA VAL A 353 -6.55 13.53 -4.69
C VAL A 353 -6.45 14.88 -3.99
N ILE A 354 -5.25 15.23 -3.51
CA ILE A 354 -4.98 16.50 -2.84
C ILE A 354 -5.22 17.69 -3.79
N LEU A 355 -4.69 17.62 -5.02
CA LEU A 355 -4.74 18.71 -5.99
C LEU A 355 -6.15 18.97 -6.54
N ARG A 356 -7.00 17.93 -6.62
CA ARG A 356 -8.42 18.09 -7.00
C ARG A 356 -9.18 19.02 -6.05
N ASP A 357 -8.79 19.08 -4.78
CA ASP A 357 -9.38 19.95 -3.77
C ASP A 357 -8.79 21.37 -3.75
N GLY A 358 -7.71 21.59 -4.52
CA GLY A 358 -7.09 22.89 -4.76
C GLY A 358 -6.52 23.61 -3.54
N PRO A 359 -5.69 22.97 -2.67
CA PRO A 359 -5.10 23.64 -1.52
C PRO A 359 -4.07 24.70 -1.93
N HIS A 360 -4.00 25.78 -1.16
CA HIS A 360 -3.00 26.83 -1.31
C HIS A 360 -1.72 26.55 -0.52
N LYS A 361 -1.83 25.87 0.63
CA LYS A 361 -0.73 25.50 1.52
C LYS A 361 -0.99 24.17 2.19
N ILE A 362 -0.05 23.23 2.03
CA ILE A 362 -0.14 21.90 2.64
C ILE A 362 0.95 21.71 3.69
N ALA A 363 0.58 21.09 4.82
CA ALA A 363 1.52 20.48 5.73
C ALA A 363 1.48 18.95 5.56
N ILE A 364 2.65 18.30 5.49
CA ILE A 364 2.78 16.84 5.43
C ILE A 364 3.46 16.40 6.72
N VAL A 365 2.75 15.63 7.55
CA VAL A 365 3.24 15.07 8.81
C VAL A 365 3.54 13.60 8.60
N ALA A 366 4.78 13.18 8.77
CA ALA A 366 5.20 11.81 8.51
C ALA A 366 5.88 11.15 9.71
N ARG A 367 5.58 9.87 9.95
CA ARG A 367 6.36 9.05 10.86
C ARG A 367 7.80 8.94 10.35
N LYS A 368 8.76 9.00 11.25
CA LYS A 368 10.18 9.01 10.90
C LYS A 368 10.72 7.60 10.74
N ASP A 369 10.34 6.98 9.63
CA ASP A 369 10.91 5.73 9.16
C ASP A 369 10.86 5.65 7.63
N SER A 370 11.28 4.51 7.08
CA SER A 370 11.40 4.37 5.62
C SER A 370 10.07 4.42 4.87
N TYR A 371 8.94 4.14 5.53
CA TYR A 371 7.63 4.32 4.92
C TYR A 371 7.24 5.80 4.96
N GLY A 372 7.24 6.41 6.16
CA GLY A 372 6.73 7.77 6.31
C GLY A 372 7.55 8.82 5.55
N GLU A 373 8.87 8.80 5.71
CA GLU A 373 9.75 9.76 5.01
C GLU A 373 9.78 9.49 3.50
N GLY A 374 9.76 8.21 3.10
CA GLY A 374 9.73 7.82 1.70
C GLY A 374 8.48 8.31 0.97
N LEU A 375 7.31 8.09 1.55
CA LEU A 375 6.04 8.53 0.97
C LEU A 375 5.86 10.05 1.05
N GLN A 376 6.34 10.70 2.13
CA GLN A 376 6.39 12.17 2.23
C GLN A 376 7.14 12.78 1.05
N GLU A 377 8.33 12.27 0.74
CA GLU A 377 9.14 12.76 -0.38
C GLU A 377 8.51 12.47 -1.73
N ASN A 378 7.90 11.28 -1.93
CA ASN A 378 7.18 10.96 -3.16
C ASN A 378 6.02 11.91 -3.40
N VAL A 379 5.20 12.20 -2.38
CA VAL A 379 4.07 13.13 -2.50
C VAL A 379 4.56 14.57 -2.70
N ARG A 380 5.57 15.02 -1.96
CA ARG A 380 6.17 16.35 -2.16
C ARG A 380 6.62 16.56 -3.60
N ALA A 381 7.38 15.59 -4.14
CA ALA A 381 7.88 15.66 -5.51
C ALA A 381 6.74 15.71 -6.55
N GLU A 382 5.64 14.99 -6.31
CA GLU A 382 4.47 14.98 -7.18
C GLU A 382 3.69 16.31 -7.13
N LEU A 383 3.54 16.90 -5.94
CA LEU A 383 2.94 18.24 -5.78
C LEU A 383 3.78 19.32 -6.47
N GLU A 384 5.10 19.28 -6.32
CA GLU A 384 6.03 20.19 -7.00
C GLU A 384 5.96 20.03 -8.53
N ARG A 385 5.92 18.78 -9.01
CA ARG A 385 5.76 18.47 -10.44
C ARG A 385 4.44 19.01 -11.01
N ALA A 386 3.39 19.06 -10.19
CA ALA A 386 2.11 19.66 -10.55
C ALA A 386 2.07 21.19 -10.44
N GLY A 387 3.18 21.84 -10.06
CA GLY A 387 3.33 23.29 -10.01
C GLY A 387 3.07 23.93 -8.65
N MET A 388 2.95 23.13 -7.57
CA MET A 388 2.92 23.68 -6.21
C MET A 388 4.33 24.16 -5.83
N GLY A 389 4.46 25.43 -5.43
CA GLY A 389 5.75 25.98 -4.99
C GLY A 389 6.22 25.33 -3.69
N ALA A 390 7.53 25.10 -3.55
CA ALA A 390 8.11 24.51 -2.34
C ALA A 390 7.82 25.33 -1.06
N ASP A 391 7.61 26.65 -1.18
CA ASP A 391 7.20 27.54 -0.08
C ASP A 391 5.76 27.28 0.42
N LYS A 392 4.97 26.52 -0.36
CA LYS A 392 3.59 26.11 -0.05
C LYS A 392 3.49 24.69 0.51
N VAL A 393 4.62 24.00 0.66
CA VAL A 393 4.68 22.65 1.24
C VAL A 393 5.53 22.70 2.51
N LYS A 394 4.92 22.44 3.66
CA LYS A 394 5.62 22.27 4.94
C LYS A 394 5.78 20.78 5.24
N LEU A 395 7.00 20.34 5.51
CA LEU A 395 7.29 18.97 5.92
C LEU A 395 7.54 18.92 7.43
N LEU A 396 6.90 17.98 8.10
CA LEU A 396 7.08 17.68 9.51
C LEU A 396 7.31 16.18 9.66
N THR A 397 8.16 15.80 10.60
CA THR A 397 8.37 14.40 10.97
C THR A 397 8.23 14.21 12.47
N TYR A 398 7.88 12.99 12.89
CA TYR A 398 7.83 12.59 14.30
C TYR A 398 8.43 11.21 14.50
N GLU A 399 9.07 11.00 15.66
CA GLU A 399 9.52 9.68 16.05
C GLU A 399 8.31 8.82 16.44
N PRO A 400 8.10 7.65 15.81
CA PRO A 400 7.02 6.75 16.22
C PRO A 400 7.26 6.21 17.64
N PRO A 401 6.21 5.71 18.33
CA PRO A 401 6.36 5.07 19.62
C PRO A 401 7.41 3.94 19.57
N ALA A 402 8.25 3.86 20.61
CA ALA A 402 9.30 2.83 20.66
C ALA A 402 8.71 1.41 20.74
N ASP A 403 7.58 1.26 21.41
CA ASP A 403 6.83 0.02 21.56
C ASP A 403 5.36 0.34 21.92
N ALA A 404 4.53 -0.70 22.06
CA ALA A 404 3.11 -0.57 22.39
C ALA A 404 2.84 -0.08 23.83
N GLN A 405 3.85 0.01 24.70
CA GLN A 405 3.75 0.53 26.06
C GLN A 405 4.30 1.96 26.19
N ALA A 406 4.92 2.48 25.13
CA ALA A 406 5.45 3.83 25.10
C ALA A 406 4.34 4.87 25.31
N LYS A 407 4.73 6.03 25.86
CA LYS A 407 3.80 7.16 25.98
C LYS A 407 3.36 7.61 24.58
N PRO A 408 2.11 8.03 24.41
CA PRO A 408 1.66 8.65 23.16
C PRO A 408 2.58 9.80 22.75
N VAL A 409 2.82 9.92 21.44
CA VAL A 409 3.60 11.01 20.87
C VAL A 409 2.86 12.34 21.12
N ASP A 410 3.59 13.35 21.61
CA ASP A 410 3.03 14.69 21.80
C ASP A 410 3.09 15.50 20.50
N PHE A 411 1.95 15.63 19.83
CA PHE A 411 1.81 16.39 18.59
C PHE A 411 1.49 17.88 18.79
N SER A 412 1.41 18.38 20.02
CA SER A 412 0.93 19.74 20.31
C SER A 412 1.80 20.84 19.67
N ALA A 413 3.13 20.66 19.64
CA ALA A 413 4.04 21.59 19.00
C ALA A 413 3.87 21.58 17.47
N GLY A 414 3.78 20.40 16.86
CA GLY A 414 3.55 20.25 15.42
C GLY A 414 2.20 20.84 14.99
N ALA A 415 1.14 20.61 15.78
CA ALA A 415 -0.18 21.18 15.51
C ALA A 415 -0.20 22.71 15.57
N ARG A 416 0.50 23.33 16.53
CA ARG A 416 0.68 24.79 16.57
C ARG A 416 1.45 25.29 15.35
N ASP A 417 2.51 24.61 14.94
CA ASP A 417 3.29 25.00 13.76
C ASP A 417 2.49 24.88 12.45
N ILE A 418 1.61 23.89 12.33
CA ILE A 418 0.68 23.74 11.20
C ILE A 418 -0.34 24.89 11.18
N LYS A 419 -0.89 25.24 12.34
CA LYS A 419 -1.81 26.37 12.48
C LYS A 419 -1.14 27.69 12.12
N ASP A 420 0.05 27.96 12.65
CA ASP A 420 0.78 29.20 12.42
C ASP A 420 1.25 29.32 10.96
N TYR A 421 1.53 28.18 10.31
CA TYR A 421 1.82 28.13 8.88
C TYR A 421 0.60 28.50 8.00
N GLY A 422 -0.61 28.31 8.54
CA GLY A 422 -1.88 28.55 7.85
C GLY A 422 -2.18 27.50 6.78
N ALA A 423 -1.92 26.22 7.07
CA ALA A 423 -2.21 25.13 6.14
C ALA A 423 -3.72 24.95 5.90
N ASP A 424 -4.16 24.93 4.64
CA ASP A 424 -5.53 24.58 4.24
C ASP A 424 -5.67 23.10 3.86
N ALA A 425 -4.56 22.35 3.89
CA ALA A 425 -4.50 20.90 3.80
C ALA A 425 -3.46 20.33 4.76
N VAL A 426 -3.77 19.18 5.39
CA VAL A 426 -2.81 18.40 6.17
C VAL A 426 -2.83 16.96 5.70
N LEU A 427 -1.71 16.45 5.20
CA LEU A 427 -1.50 15.03 4.93
C LEU A 427 -0.83 14.37 6.14
N ILE A 428 -1.40 13.28 6.62
CA ILE A 428 -0.91 12.51 7.76
C ILE A 428 -0.45 11.14 7.26
N ILE A 429 0.85 10.87 7.37
CA ILE A 429 1.49 9.61 6.99
C ILE A 429 1.95 8.91 8.27
N GLY A 430 1.20 7.90 8.70
CA GLY A 430 1.44 7.17 9.95
C GLY A 430 0.49 5.98 10.07
N PHE A 431 0.52 5.29 11.21
CA PHE A 431 -0.41 4.18 11.49
C PHE A 431 -1.49 4.62 12.50
N GLY A 432 -1.94 3.73 13.39
CA GLY A 432 -2.97 4.05 14.39
C GLY A 432 -2.59 5.19 15.33
N GLU A 433 -1.31 5.30 15.69
CA GLU A 433 -0.75 6.38 16.54
C GLU A 433 -1.00 7.77 15.96
N SER A 434 -1.12 7.86 14.63
CA SER A 434 -1.31 9.13 13.92
C SER A 434 -2.69 9.75 14.12
N ALA A 435 -3.65 9.02 14.71
CA ALA A 435 -4.93 9.58 15.16
C ALA A 435 -4.73 10.76 16.13
N HIS A 436 -3.68 10.72 16.95
CA HIS A 436 -3.36 11.81 17.86
C HIS A 436 -2.96 13.11 17.15
N VAL A 437 -2.47 13.06 15.89
CA VAL A 437 -2.26 14.26 15.06
C VAL A 437 -3.58 15.00 14.85
N VAL A 438 -4.65 14.26 14.52
CA VAL A 438 -5.99 14.82 14.28
C VAL A 438 -6.53 15.50 15.53
N THR A 439 -6.42 14.84 16.69
CA THR A 439 -6.84 15.45 17.97
C THR A 439 -6.02 16.69 18.33
N ALA A 440 -4.70 16.67 18.10
CA ALA A 440 -3.82 17.79 18.39
C ALA A 440 -4.09 19.00 17.50
N LEU A 441 -4.42 18.78 16.21
CA LEU A 441 -4.84 19.85 15.30
C LEU A 441 -6.09 20.56 15.81
N ALA A 442 -7.11 19.78 16.18
CA ALA A 442 -8.35 20.33 16.73
C ALA A 442 -8.11 21.07 18.06
N ASP A 443 -7.25 20.54 18.94
CA ASP A 443 -6.92 21.16 20.23
C ASP A 443 -6.10 22.45 20.06
N ALA A 444 -5.28 22.53 19.01
CA ALA A 444 -4.60 23.76 18.61
C ALA A 444 -5.58 24.81 18.02
N GLY A 445 -6.82 24.43 17.71
CA GLY A 445 -7.85 25.28 17.13
C GLY A 445 -7.81 25.35 15.60
N VAL A 446 -7.20 24.37 14.93
CA VAL A 446 -7.31 24.20 13.47
C VAL A 446 -8.77 23.85 13.13
N GLN A 447 -9.37 24.57 12.19
CA GLN A 447 -10.75 24.35 11.77
C GLN A 447 -10.79 23.21 10.75
N ILE A 448 -10.96 21.97 11.22
CA ILE A 448 -11.05 20.79 10.35
C ILE A 448 -12.33 20.87 9.51
N ARG A 449 -12.20 20.63 8.20
CA ARG A 449 -13.32 20.55 7.27
C ARG A 449 -13.92 19.15 7.29
N HIS A 450 -15.22 19.08 7.57
CA HIS A 450 -16.03 17.85 7.48
C HIS A 450 -16.72 17.69 6.12
#